data_AF-A0A1V4Y4Z5-F1
#
_entry.id   AF-A0A1V4Y4Z5-F1
#
_cell.length_a   1.000
_cell.length_b   1.000
_cell.length_c   1.000
_cell.angle_alpha   90.00
_cell.angle_beta   90.00
_cell.angle_gamma   90.00
#
_symmetry.space_group_name_H-M   'P 1'
#
loop_
_entity.id
_entity.type
_entity.pdbx_description
1 polymer ?
#
loop_
_entity_poly.entity_id
_entity_poly.type
_entity_poly.pdbx_seq_one_letter_code
_entity_poly.pdbx_strand_id
1 'polypeptide(L)'
;MMELLQYAGKVAVSALLIVVISEIAKRHSLLAAVVASLPIISILAMIWLYIETSDVARISELSHQIFWLVIPSLALFLLLPIFLKWGFGFWLSLGAASAATIVCYFVTLYLMRAYT
;
A
#
# COMPACT_ATOMS: atom_id res chain seq x y z
N MET A 1 21.49 13.23 -16.67
CA MET A 1 22.10 13.36 -15.33
C MET A 1 21.08 13.75 -14.27
N MET A 2 20.31 14.84 -14.47
CA MET A 2 19.28 15.30 -13.52
C MET A 2 18.18 14.25 -13.25
N GLU A 3 17.69 13.59 -14.29
CA GLU A 3 16.73 12.47 -14.19
C GLU A 3 17.27 11.32 -13.31
N LEU A 4 18.51 10.88 -13.55
CA LEU A 4 19.15 9.81 -12.78
C LEU A 4 19.27 10.16 -11.29
N LEU A 5 19.55 11.43 -10.96
CA LEU A 5 19.62 11.89 -9.57
C LEU A 5 18.24 11.87 -8.90
N GLN A 6 17.18 12.25 -9.63
CA GLN A 6 15.81 12.17 -9.13
C GLN A 6 15.36 10.71 -8.90
N TYR A 7 15.64 9.81 -9.85
CA TYR A 7 15.37 8.39 -9.67
C TYR A 7 16.14 7.79 -8.49
N ALA A 8 17.42 8.10 -8.36
CA ALA A 8 18.24 7.66 -7.22
C ALA A 8 17.67 8.17 -5.89
N GLY A 9 17.20 9.42 -5.84
CA GLY A 9 16.52 10.00 -4.68
C GLY A 9 15.25 9.24 -4.31
N LYS A 10 14.37 8.95 -5.28
CA LYS A 10 13.13 8.16 -5.06
C LYS A 10 13.43 6.78 -4.51
N VAL A 11 14.45 6.10 -5.05
CA VAL A 11 14.90 4.78 -4.57
C VAL A 11 15.44 4.86 -3.15
N ALA A 12 16.31 5.83 -2.86
CA ALA A 12 16.91 6.00 -1.53
C ALA A 12 15.84 6.26 -0.45
N VAL A 13 14.88 7.15 -0.73
CA VAL A 13 13.77 7.43 0.19
C VAL A 13 12.90 6.19 0.42
N SER A 14 12.58 5.45 -0.65
CA SER A 14 11.77 4.23 -0.56
C SER A 14 12.46 3.14 0.25
N ALA A 15 13.75 2.90 0.00
CA ALA A 15 14.54 1.93 0.75
C ALA A 15 14.67 2.32 2.23
N LEU A 16 14.92 3.61 2.51
CA LEU A 16 14.99 4.12 3.87
C LEU A 16 13.67 3.91 4.62
N LEU A 17 12.53 4.20 3.98
CA LEU A 17 11.21 3.97 4.57
C LEU A 17 11.00 2.50 4.93
N ILE A 18 11.32 1.57 4.03
CA ILE A 18 11.21 0.12 4.28
C ILE A 18 12.05 -0.29 5.49
N VAL A 19 13.30 0.18 5.56
CA VAL A 19 14.22 -0.13 6.67
C VAL A 19 13.67 0.44 7.98
N VAL A 20 13.26 1.71 8.00
CA VAL A 20 12.71 2.36 9.21
C VAL A 20 11.48 1.62 9.72
N ILE A 21 10.52 1.30 8.84
CA ILE A 21 9.32 0.55 9.22
C ILE A 21 9.68 -0.83 9.77
N SER A 22 10.63 -1.52 9.14
CA SER A 22 11.09 -2.85 9.58
C SER A 22 11.78 -2.80 10.95
N GLU A 23 12.58 -1.77 11.21
CA GLU A 23 13.24 -1.58 12.51
C GLU A 23 12.25 -1.21 13.62
N ILE A 24 11.25 -0.38 13.32
CA ILE A 24 10.17 -0.06 14.27
C ILE A 24 9.39 -1.33 14.62
N ALA A 25 9.07 -2.18 13.63
CA ALA A 25 8.36 -3.45 13.84
C ALA A 25 9.09 -4.43 14.77
N LYS A 26 10.42 -4.42 14.79
CA LYS A 26 11.23 -5.24 15.71
C LYS A 26 11.16 -4.77 17.15
N ARG A 27 10.94 -3.47 17.40
CA ARG A 27 11.02 -2.84 18.72
C ARG A 27 9.66 -2.55 19.35
N HIS A 28 8.69 -2.08 18.56
CA HIS A 28 7.37 -1.64 19.01
C HIS A 28 6.27 -2.00 18.01
N SER A 29 5.51 -3.05 18.30
CA SER A 29 4.43 -3.54 17.42
C SER A 29 3.32 -2.51 17.18
N LEU A 30 2.90 -1.78 18.21
CA LEU A 30 1.85 -0.76 18.08
C LEU A 30 2.29 0.40 17.18
N LEU A 31 3.51 0.92 17.39
CA LEU A 31 4.05 2.00 16.54
C LEU A 31 4.23 1.53 15.10
N ALA A 32 4.66 0.28 14.90
CA ALA A 32 4.76 -0.30 13.57
C ALA A 32 3.39 -0.40 12.88
N ALA A 33 2.35 -0.78 13.61
CA ALA A 33 0.98 -0.81 13.08
C ALA A 33 0.48 0.60 12.71
N VAL A 34 0.75 1.61 13.55
CA VAL A 34 0.40 3.01 13.23
C VAL A 34 1.12 3.47 11.97
N VAL A 35 2.45 3.31 11.90
CA VAL A 35 3.22 3.75 10.73
C VAL A 35 2.82 2.99 9.46
N ALA A 36 2.60 1.67 9.55
CA ALA A 36 2.15 0.85 8.43
C ALA A 36 0.73 1.19 7.96
N SER A 37 -0.14 1.68 8.85
CA SER A 37 -1.50 2.12 8.49
C SER A 37 -1.56 3.47 7.79
N LEU A 38 -0.52 4.30 7.93
CA LEU A 38 -0.46 5.61 7.30
C LEU A 38 -0.18 5.45 5.79
N PRO A 39 -0.84 6.22 4.90
CA PRO A 39 -0.64 6.14 3.47
C PRO A 39 0.64 6.87 3.02
N ILE A 40 1.78 6.62 3.67
CA ILE A 40 3.05 7.33 3.45
C ILE A 40 3.51 7.17 1.99
N ILE A 41 3.40 5.96 1.44
CA ILE A 41 3.77 5.67 0.05
C ILE A 41 2.88 6.47 -0.91
N SER A 42 1.57 6.51 -0.66
CA SER A 42 0.62 7.28 -1.47
C SER A 42 0.88 8.79 -1.41
N ILE A 43 1.16 9.32 -0.20
CA ILE A 43 1.52 10.72 -0.01
C ILE A 43 2.78 11.06 -0.81
N LEU A 44 3.81 10.22 -0.71
CA LEU A 44 5.05 10.41 -1.45
C LEU A 44 4.81 10.38 -2.97
N ALA A 45 4.02 9.41 -3.46
CA ALA A 45 3.67 9.31 -4.88
C ALA A 45 2.91 10.56 -5.38
N MET A 46 1.95 11.07 -4.60
CA MET A 46 1.22 12.30 -4.93
C MET A 46 2.12 13.54 -4.93
N ILE A 47 3.08 13.65 -4.00
CA ILE A 47 4.06 14.75 -3.97
C ILE A 47 4.92 14.72 -5.24
N TRP A 48 5.46 13.56 -5.62
CA TRP A 48 6.25 13.44 -6.85
C TRP A 48 5.43 13.75 -8.09
N LEU A 49 4.20 13.25 -8.17
CA LEU A 49 3.29 13.55 -9.26
C LEU A 49 3.01 15.06 -9.37
N TYR A 50 2.81 15.75 -8.24
CA TYR A 50 2.64 17.20 -8.21
C TYR A 50 3.88 17.94 -8.69
N ILE A 51 5.06 17.55 -8.21
CA ILE A 51 6.33 18.17 -8.61
C ILE A 51 6.55 18.04 -10.13
N GLU A 52 6.19 16.90 -10.71
CA GLU A 52 6.39 16.63 -12.14
C GLU A 52 5.34 17.27 -13.04
N THR A 53 4.08 17.35 -12.59
CA THR A 53 2.96 17.73 -13.47
C THR A 53 2.27 19.03 -13.10
N SER A 54 2.38 19.46 -11.85
CA SER A 54 1.56 20.53 -11.24
C SER A 54 0.04 20.35 -11.44
N ASP A 55 -0.41 19.13 -11.74
CA ASP A 55 -1.80 18.82 -12.11
C ASP A 55 -2.59 18.35 -10.89
N VAL A 56 -3.38 19.27 -10.34
CA VAL A 56 -4.24 19.00 -9.17
C VAL A 56 -5.36 18.03 -9.48
N ALA A 57 -5.86 17.99 -10.73
CA ALA A 57 -6.92 17.07 -11.12
C ALA A 57 -6.42 15.62 -11.09
N ARG A 58 -5.21 15.37 -11.58
CA ARG A 58 -4.56 14.05 -11.49
C ARG A 58 -4.33 13.61 -10.04
N ILE A 59 -3.96 14.52 -9.15
CA ILE A 59 -3.77 14.21 -7.73
C ILE A 59 -5.11 13.85 -7.08
N SER A 60 -6.16 14.61 -7.39
CA SER A 60 -7.51 14.34 -6.88
C SER A 60 -8.01 12.97 -7.36
N GLU A 61 -7.83 12.66 -8.64
CA GLU A 61 -8.19 11.36 -9.21
C GLU A 61 -7.42 10.22 -8.55
N LEU A 62 -6.09 10.32 -8.44
CA LEU A 62 -5.26 9.33 -7.77
C LEU A 62 -5.67 9.12 -6.31
N SER A 63 -5.94 10.21 -5.58
CA SER A 63 -6.40 10.16 -4.19
C SER A 63 -7.72 9.40 -4.07
N HIS A 64 -8.69 9.69 -4.94
CA HIS A 64 -9.98 9.00 -4.97
C HIS A 64 -9.84 7.51 -5.32
N GLN A 65 -9.00 7.17 -6.32
CA GLN A 65 -8.72 5.78 -6.68
C GLN A 65 -8.08 5.03 -5.50
N ILE A 66 -7.07 5.61 -4.85
CA ILE A 66 -6.41 5.00 -3.69
C ILE A 66 -7.42 4.78 -2.55
N PHE A 67 -8.30 5.74 -2.27
CA PHE A 67 -9.32 5.59 -1.25
C PHE A 67 -10.18 4.32 -1.46
N TRP A 68 -10.70 4.12 -2.67
CA TRP A 68 -11.51 2.94 -2.98
C TRP A 68 -10.71 1.64 -2.98
N LEU A 69 -9.46 1.69 -3.43
CA LEU A 69 -8.59 0.50 -3.51
C LEU A 69 -7.95 0.12 -2.16
N VAL A 70 -7.95 1.01 -1.17
CA VAL A 70 -7.55 0.66 0.20
C VAL A 70 -8.57 -0.29 0.83
N ILE A 71 -9.87 -0.13 0.55
CA ILE A 71 -10.92 -0.99 1.13
C ILE A 71 -10.68 -2.49 0.85
N PRO A 72 -10.49 -2.95 -0.41
CA PRO A 72 -10.19 -4.36 -0.67
C PRO A 72 -8.83 -4.79 -0.11
N SER A 73 -7.84 -3.89 0.04
CA SER A 73 -6.53 -4.25 0.62
C SER A 73 -6.60 -4.60 2.11
N LEU A 74 -7.62 -4.10 2.84
CA LEU A 74 -7.88 -4.47 4.24
C LEU A 74 -8.18 -5.96 4.42
N ALA A 75 -8.61 -6.66 3.36
CA ALA A 75 -8.85 -8.10 3.40
C ALA A 75 -7.60 -8.88 3.85
N LEU A 76 -6.40 -8.47 3.42
CA LEU A 76 -5.13 -9.09 3.82
C LEU A 76 -4.93 -9.05 5.34
N PHE A 77 -5.18 -7.88 5.95
CA PHE A 77 -4.97 -7.66 7.39
C PHE A 77 -5.99 -8.40 8.25
N LEU A 78 -7.14 -8.78 7.70
CA LEU A 78 -8.13 -9.61 8.38
C LEU A 78 -7.86 -11.11 8.18
N LEU A 79 -7.61 -11.54 6.93
CA LEU A 79 -7.51 -12.96 6.59
C LEU A 79 -6.20 -13.59 7.03
N LEU A 80 -5.08 -12.86 6.93
CA LEU A 80 -3.77 -13.37 7.34
C LEU A 80 -3.77 -13.84 8.82
N PRO A 81 -4.18 -13.04 9.81
CA PRO A 81 -4.21 -13.51 11.20
C PRO A 81 -5.24 -14.63 11.42
N ILE A 82 -6.33 -14.70 10.65
CA ILE A 82 -7.29 -15.81 10.73
C ILE A 82 -6.65 -17.13 10.28
N PHE A 83 -6.00 -17.13 9.12
CA PHE A 83 -5.33 -18.31 8.56
C PHE A 83 -4.16 -18.77 9.45
N LEU A 84 -3.39 -17.84 10.00
CA LEU A 84 -2.35 -18.16 10.98
C LEU A 84 -2.94 -18.80 12.25
N LYS A 85 -4.09 -18.31 12.75
CA LYS A 85 -4.78 -18.89 13.91
C LYS A 85 -5.34 -20.29 13.64
N TRP A 86 -5.67 -20.60 12.39
CA TRP A 86 -6.07 -21.96 11.98
C TRP A 86 -4.91 -22.95 11.86
N GLY A 87 -3.68 -22.48 12.11
CA GLY A 87 -2.49 -23.34 12.08
C GLY A 87 -1.91 -23.56 10.68
N PHE A 88 -2.38 -22.81 9.67
CA PHE A 88 -1.70 -22.79 8.38
C PHE A 88 -0.29 -22.19 8.55
N GLY A 89 0.70 -22.76 7.87
CA GLY A 89 2.06 -22.20 7.85
C GLY A 89 2.07 -20.76 7.33
N PHE A 90 3.09 -19.98 7.71
CA PHE A 90 3.17 -18.55 7.37
C PHE A 90 3.04 -18.29 5.87
N TRP A 91 3.85 -18.97 5.04
CA TRP A 91 3.87 -18.77 3.60
C TRP A 91 2.54 -19.13 2.93
N LEU A 92 1.90 -20.22 3.38
CA LEU A 92 0.59 -20.63 2.88
C LEU A 92 -0.49 -19.62 3.27
N SER A 93 -0.48 -19.15 4.52
CA SER A 93 -1.41 -18.13 5.02
C SER A 93 -1.27 -16.82 4.25
N LEU A 94 -0.02 -16.37 4.03
CA LEU A 94 0.27 -15.16 3.26
C LEU A 94 -0.20 -15.31 1.81
N GLY A 95 0.10 -16.43 1.16
CA GLY A 95 -0.34 -16.71 -0.21
C GLY A 95 -1.86 -16.73 -0.34
N ALA A 96 -2.55 -17.43 0.56
CA ALA A 96 -4.01 -17.52 0.56
C ALA A 96 -4.68 -16.16 0.83
N ALA A 97 -4.21 -15.41 1.82
CA ALA A 97 -4.75 -14.08 2.14
C ALA A 97 -4.49 -13.08 1.01
N SER A 98 -3.33 -13.16 0.35
CA SER A 98 -2.99 -12.35 -0.82
C SER A 98 -3.90 -12.69 -2.01
N ALA A 99 -4.12 -13.97 -2.29
CA ALA A 99 -5.02 -14.42 -3.36
C ALA A 99 -6.47 -13.94 -3.11
N ALA A 100 -6.96 -14.05 -1.88
CA ALA A 100 -8.27 -13.53 -1.51
C ALA A 100 -8.36 -12.00 -1.67
N THR A 101 -7.30 -11.28 -1.30
CA THR A 101 -7.22 -9.82 -1.51
C THR A 101 -7.32 -9.46 -3.00
N ILE A 102 -6.62 -10.19 -3.87
CA ILE A 102 -6.72 -10.01 -5.34
C ILE A 102 -8.15 -10.20 -5.82
N VAL A 103 -8.86 -11.22 -5.33
CA VAL A 103 -10.29 -11.42 -5.64
C VAL A 103 -11.12 -10.22 -5.19
N CYS A 104 -10.92 -9.71 -3.98
CA CYS A 104 -11.59 -8.50 -3.50
C CYS A 104 -11.34 -7.29 -4.42
N TYR A 105 -10.11 -7.10 -4.90
CA TYR A 105 -9.80 -6.05 -5.88
C TYR A 105 -10.61 -6.20 -7.17
N PHE A 106 -10.68 -7.41 -7.74
CA PHE A 106 -11.48 -7.64 -8.94
C PHE A 106 -12.96 -7.35 -8.73
N VAL A 107 -13.52 -7.74 -7.58
CA VAL A 107 -14.91 -7.42 -7.23
C VAL A 107 -15.10 -5.91 -7.13
N THR A 108 -14.23 -5.19 -6.41
CA THR A 108 -14.32 -3.73 -6.28
C THR A 108 -14.23 -3.04 -7.64
N LEU A 109 -13.28 -3.42 -8.50
CA LEU A 109 -13.14 -2.84 -9.84
C LEU A 109 -14.35 -3.13 -10.73
N TYR A 110 -14.90 -4.34 -10.66
CA TYR A 110 -16.13 -4.68 -11.37
C TYR A 110 -17.31 -3.81 -10.91
N LEU A 111 -17.46 -3.62 -9.59
CA LEU A 111 -18.50 -2.75 -9.03
C LEU A 111 -18.31 -1.30 -9.44
N MET A 112 -17.10 -0.75 -9.32
CA MET A 112 -16.82 0.63 -9.73
C MET A 112 -17.16 0.86 -11.21
N ARG A 113 -16.80 -0.08 -12.09
CA ARG A 113 -17.17 -0.02 -13.51
C ARG A 113 -18.67 -0.15 -13.76
N ALA A 114 -19.41 -0.86 -12.92
CA ALA A 114 -20.86 -0.97 -13.06
C ALA A 114 -21.61 0.33 -12.70
N TYR A 115 -20.99 1.20 -11.91
CA TYR A 115 -21.58 2.49 -11.47
C TYR A 115 -21.04 3.72 -12.20
N THR A 116 -20.03 3.57 -13.07
CA THR A 116 -19.41 4.67 -13.85
C THR A 116 -19.67 4.47 -15.33
#